data_AF-K9YB71-F1
#
_entry.id   AF-K9YB71-F1
#
_cell.length_a   1.000
_cell.length_b   1.000
_cell.length_c   1.000
_cell.angle_alpha   90.00
_cell.angle_beta   90.00
_cell.angle_gamma   90.00
#
_symmetry.space_group_name_H-M   'P 1'
#
loop_
_entity.id
_entity.type
_entity.pdbx_description
1 polymer ?
#
loop_
_entity_poly.entity_id
_entity_poly.type
_entity_poly.pdbx_seq_one_letter_code
_entity_poly.pdbx_strand_id
1 'polypeptide(L)'
;MGKSTQAHLERTINKDQPLEARQQELKKMNYYMGAKLLEVGVDPQSPEILYRWSIKTQGNQQFCTLSAFWGDSKAKLLSGEHPLTGEELIDCAKANVSKGVATAAQLCGFASDLDRFRTALKDTMAEMGIEDESLQKLLSS
;
A
#
# COMPACT_ATOMS: atom_id res chain seq x y z
N MET A 1 -17.37 -9.16 20.48
CA MET A 1 -16.14 -9.20 19.67
C MET A 1 -16.28 -8.13 18.60
N GLY A 2 -15.39 -7.12 18.58
CA GLY A 2 -15.45 -6.09 17.54
C GLY A 2 -15.26 -6.73 16.17
N LYS A 3 -16.14 -6.44 15.20
CA LYS A 3 -15.93 -6.87 13.82
C LYS A 3 -14.64 -6.20 13.33
N SER A 4 -13.69 -6.98 12.82
CA SER A 4 -12.50 -6.41 12.17
C SER A 4 -12.97 -5.47 11.07
N THR A 5 -12.40 -4.27 11.00
CA THR A 5 -12.66 -3.26 9.96
C THR A 5 -11.55 -3.22 8.90
N GLN A 6 -10.72 -4.25 8.89
CA GLN A 6 -9.64 -4.43 7.90
C GLN A 6 -9.41 -5.91 7.57
N ALA A 7 -8.85 -6.15 6.39
CA ALA A 7 -8.40 -7.45 5.92
C ALA A 7 -7.07 -7.32 5.18
N HIS A 8 -6.18 -8.30 5.38
CA HIS A 8 -4.88 -8.36 4.72
C HIS A 8 -4.73 -9.70 3.99
N LEU A 9 -4.10 -9.66 2.82
CA LEU A 9 -3.72 -10.82 2.03
C LEU A 9 -2.27 -10.63 1.58
N GLU A 10 -1.43 -11.61 1.87
CA GLU A 10 -0.02 -11.59 1.51
C GLU A 10 0.33 -12.70 0.52
N ARG A 11 1.21 -12.38 -0.42
CA ARG A 11 1.86 -13.34 -1.31
C ARG A 11 3.35 -13.03 -1.44
N THR A 12 4.14 -14.10 -1.41
CA THR A 12 5.57 -14.03 -1.75
C THR A 12 5.73 -14.32 -3.23
N ILE A 13 6.37 -13.40 -3.95
CA ILE A 13 6.63 -13.49 -5.38
C ILE A 13 8.15 -13.52 -5.60
N ASN A 14 8.64 -14.43 -6.42
CA ASN A 14 10.05 -14.48 -6.81
C ASN A 14 10.28 -13.52 -8.00
N LYS A 15 11.24 -12.60 -7.91
CA LYS A 15 11.51 -11.56 -8.91
C LYS A 15 12.05 -12.12 -10.23
N ASP A 16 12.68 -13.29 -10.21
CA ASP A 16 13.16 -13.98 -11.40
C ASP A 16 12.03 -14.60 -12.23
N GLN A 17 10.82 -14.71 -11.68
CA GLN A 17 9.67 -15.16 -12.45
C GLN A 17 9.34 -14.16 -13.56
N PRO A 18 8.86 -14.65 -14.72
CA PRO A 18 8.40 -13.78 -15.80
C PRO A 18 7.41 -12.73 -15.29
N LEU A 19 7.54 -11.50 -15.79
CA LEU A 19 6.70 -10.37 -15.35
C LEU A 19 5.20 -10.69 -15.41
N GLU A 20 4.77 -11.38 -16.45
CA GLU A 20 3.38 -11.79 -16.66
C GLU A 20 2.89 -12.74 -15.56
N ALA A 21 3.71 -13.70 -15.15
CA ALA A 21 3.38 -14.63 -14.07
C ALA A 21 3.23 -13.88 -12.73
N ARG A 22 4.14 -12.93 -12.46
CA ARG A 22 4.07 -12.07 -11.27
C ARG A 22 2.81 -11.20 -11.27
N GLN A 23 2.49 -10.59 -12.42
CA GLN A 23 1.28 -9.79 -12.58
C GLN A 23 0.00 -10.60 -12.44
N GLN A 24 -0.03 -11.84 -12.97
CA GLN A 24 -1.16 -12.73 -12.80
C GLN A 24 -1.40 -13.08 -11.33
N GLU A 25 -0.33 -13.32 -10.56
CA GLU A 25 -0.45 -13.60 -9.13
C GLU A 25 -1.02 -12.41 -8.36
N LEU A 26 -0.53 -11.19 -8.64
CA LEU A 26 -1.10 -9.96 -8.07
C LEU A 26 -2.56 -9.74 -8.48
N LYS A 27 -2.95 -10.11 -9.71
CA LYS A 27 -4.35 -10.06 -10.14
C LYS A 27 -5.22 -11.01 -9.32
N LYS A 28 -4.79 -12.26 -9.11
CA LYS A 28 -5.53 -13.24 -8.28
C LYS A 28 -5.74 -12.75 -6.85
N MET A 29 -4.79 -12.01 -6.30
CA MET A 29 -4.95 -11.44 -4.95
C MET A 29 -6.19 -10.53 -4.84
N ASN A 30 -6.56 -9.79 -5.89
CA ASN A 30 -7.79 -8.99 -5.88
C ASN A 30 -9.04 -9.88 -5.77
N TYR A 31 -9.05 -11.00 -6.51
CA TYR A 31 -10.14 -11.98 -6.45
C TYR A 31 -10.25 -12.61 -5.05
N TYR A 32 -9.13 -13.05 -4.47
CA TYR A 32 -9.10 -13.64 -3.13
C TYR A 32 -9.45 -12.63 -2.04
N MET A 33 -9.04 -11.37 -2.18
CA MET A 33 -9.48 -10.31 -1.26
C MET A 33 -10.99 -10.12 -1.35
N GLY A 34 -11.57 -10.16 -2.56
CA GLY A 34 -13.02 -10.10 -2.74
C GLY A 34 -13.76 -11.19 -1.98
N ALA A 35 -13.31 -12.45 -2.11
CA ALA A 35 -13.87 -13.57 -1.36
C ALA A 35 -13.77 -13.37 0.16
N LYS A 36 -12.59 -12.93 0.65
CA LYS A 36 -12.36 -12.67 2.07
C LYS A 36 -13.26 -11.56 2.63
N LEU A 37 -13.57 -10.54 1.84
CA LEU A 37 -14.49 -9.48 2.24
C LEU A 37 -15.94 -9.99 2.33
N LEU A 38 -16.36 -10.83 1.37
CA LEU A 38 -17.69 -11.46 1.40
C LEU A 38 -17.89 -12.35 2.62
N GLU A 39 -16.85 -13.08 3.08
CA GLU A 39 -16.89 -13.90 4.30
C GLU A 39 -17.24 -13.10 5.56
N VAL A 40 -16.88 -11.81 5.58
CA VAL A 40 -17.18 -10.89 6.71
C VAL A 40 -18.36 -9.95 6.42
N GLY A 41 -19.10 -10.21 5.34
CA GLY A 41 -20.30 -9.45 4.97
C GLY A 41 -20.01 -8.06 4.41
N VAL A 42 -18.84 -7.86 3.81
CA VAL A 42 -18.42 -6.59 3.19
C VAL A 42 -18.45 -6.76 1.68
N ASP A 43 -19.20 -5.89 0.98
CA ASP A 43 -19.25 -5.88 -0.48
C ASP A 43 -17.91 -5.38 -1.06
N PRO A 44 -17.12 -6.22 -1.75
CA PRO A 44 -15.81 -5.83 -2.26
C PRO A 44 -15.83 -4.74 -3.34
N GLN A 45 -16.99 -4.47 -3.95
CA GLN A 45 -17.18 -3.38 -4.91
C GLN A 45 -17.63 -2.07 -4.25
N SER A 46 -17.83 -2.07 -2.94
CA SER A 46 -18.26 -0.88 -2.21
C SER A 46 -17.21 0.25 -2.36
N PRO A 47 -17.64 1.48 -2.70
CA PRO A 47 -16.75 2.65 -2.70
C PRO A 47 -16.26 2.99 -1.27
N GLU A 48 -16.87 2.39 -0.25
CA GLU A 48 -16.44 2.58 1.13
C GLU A 48 -15.16 1.84 1.50
N ILE A 49 -14.66 0.94 0.63
CA ILE A 49 -13.41 0.21 0.89
C ILE A 49 -12.23 0.97 0.31
N LEU A 50 -11.21 1.14 1.14
CA LEU A 50 -9.91 1.63 0.70
C LEU A 50 -8.94 0.47 0.55
N TYR A 51 -8.35 0.33 -0.63
CA TYR A 51 -7.35 -0.69 -0.92
C TYR A 51 -5.93 -0.10 -0.94
N ARG A 52 -5.02 -0.73 -0.20
CA ARG A 52 -3.60 -0.37 -0.15
C ARG A 52 -2.72 -1.56 -0.53
N TRP A 53 -1.79 -1.33 -1.43
CA TRP A 53 -0.67 -2.24 -1.66
C TRP A 53 0.54 -1.82 -0.84
N SER A 54 1.27 -2.81 -0.32
CA SER A 54 2.63 -2.67 0.20
C SER A 54 3.51 -3.74 -0.45
N ILE A 55 4.73 -3.40 -0.85
CA ILE A 55 5.66 -4.34 -1.47
C ILE A 55 7.01 -4.22 -0.78
N LYS A 56 7.32 -5.20 0.06
CA LYS A 56 8.65 -5.36 0.66
C LYS A 56 9.52 -6.23 -0.23
N THR A 57 10.78 -5.85 -0.43
CA THR A 57 11.73 -6.64 -1.23
C THR A 57 12.88 -7.13 -0.37
N GLN A 58 13.10 -8.45 -0.35
CA GLN A 58 14.23 -9.07 0.34
C GLN A 58 14.95 -10.03 -0.63
N GLY A 59 16.14 -9.62 -1.07
CA GLY A 59 16.90 -10.34 -2.09
C GLY A 59 16.08 -10.54 -3.37
N ASN A 60 15.78 -11.80 -3.68
CA ASN A 60 15.01 -12.20 -4.86
C ASN A 60 13.51 -12.37 -4.60
N GLN A 61 13.04 -12.10 -3.39
CA GLN A 61 11.64 -12.24 -3.01
C GLN A 61 10.98 -10.87 -2.82
N GLN A 62 9.72 -10.78 -3.24
CA GLN A 62 8.83 -9.66 -2.94
C GLN A 62 7.68 -10.18 -2.06
N PHE A 63 7.47 -9.54 -0.92
CA PHE A 63 6.31 -9.77 -0.06
C PHE A 63 5.28 -8.70 -0.42
N CYS A 64 4.29 -9.10 -1.20
CA CYS A 64 3.23 -8.23 -1.67
C CYS A 64 2.02 -8.40 -0.77
N THR A 65 1.61 -7.31 -0.12
CA THR A 65 0.46 -7.29 0.78
C THR A 65 -0.64 -6.40 0.19
N LEU A 66 -1.79 -7.01 -0.10
CA LEU A 66 -3.03 -6.30 -0.40
C LEU A 66 -3.82 -6.13 0.90
N SER A 67 -4.09 -4.89 1.28
CA SER A 67 -4.91 -4.55 2.44
C SER A 67 -6.20 -3.88 2.00
N ALA A 68 -7.31 -4.22 2.64
CA ALA A 68 -8.60 -3.57 2.51
C ALA A 68 -9.00 -2.98 3.86
N PHE A 69 -9.43 -1.72 3.87
CA PHE A 69 -9.88 -0.99 5.05
C PHE A 69 -11.28 -0.45 4.85
N TRP A 70 -12.14 -0.60 5.85
CA TRP A 70 -13.49 -0.02 5.90
C TRP A 70 -13.75 0.51 7.32
N GLY A 71 -14.89 1.15 7.56
CA GLY A 71 -15.29 1.66 8.89
C GLY A 71 -14.15 2.39 9.63
N ASP A 72 -13.93 2.01 10.90
CA ASP A 72 -12.96 2.66 11.79
C ASP A 72 -11.51 2.58 11.29
N SER A 73 -11.09 1.45 10.70
CA SER A 73 -9.71 1.34 10.17
C SER A 73 -9.49 2.24 8.97
N LYS A 74 -10.50 2.42 8.11
CA LYS A 74 -10.44 3.42 7.02
C LYS A 74 -10.38 4.83 7.60
N ALA A 75 -11.25 5.16 8.57
CA ALA A 75 -11.24 6.47 9.20
C ALA A 75 -9.88 6.81 9.83
N LYS A 76 -9.28 5.84 10.54
CA LYS A 76 -7.94 5.97 11.14
C LYS A 76 -6.84 6.17 10.10
N LEU A 77 -6.89 5.45 8.98
CA LEU A 77 -5.92 5.64 7.90
C LEU A 77 -6.06 7.03 7.27
N LEU A 78 -7.30 7.50 7.09
CA LEU A 78 -7.62 8.79 6.50
C LEU A 78 -7.46 9.98 7.46
N SER A 79 -7.26 9.75 8.76
CA SER A 79 -7.12 10.85 9.73
C SER A 79 -5.78 11.59 9.62
N GLY A 80 -4.75 10.94 9.09
CA GLY A 80 -3.40 11.52 9.03
C GLY A 80 -2.63 11.48 10.36
N GLU A 81 -3.23 10.90 11.41
CA GLU A 81 -2.64 10.83 12.75
C GLU A 81 -1.57 9.74 12.88
N HIS A 82 -1.62 8.73 12.01
CA HIS A 82 -0.72 7.57 12.04
C HIS A 82 -0.06 7.33 10.67
N PRO A 83 0.75 8.27 10.17
CA PRO A 83 1.50 8.06 8.95
C PRO A 83 2.48 6.90 9.10
N LEU A 84 2.69 6.17 8.01
CA LEU A 84 3.76 5.18 7.91
C LEU A 84 5.11 5.88 7.97
N THR A 85 6.11 5.18 8.49
CA THR A 85 7.49 5.65 8.64
C THR A 85 8.47 4.56 8.25
N GLY A 86 9.74 4.91 8.00
CA GLY A 86 10.80 3.94 7.70
C GLY A 86 10.49 3.06 6.48
N GLU A 87 10.86 1.79 6.57
CA GLU A 87 10.68 0.81 5.47
C GLU A 87 9.22 0.70 5.02
N GLU A 88 8.24 0.77 5.94
CA GLU A 88 6.82 0.68 5.60
C GLU A 88 6.35 1.86 4.73
N LEU A 89 6.89 3.06 4.96
CA LEU A 89 6.61 4.23 4.12
C LEU A 89 7.14 4.02 2.71
N ILE A 90 8.37 3.52 2.59
CA ILE A 90 9.00 3.23 1.31
C ILE A 90 8.21 2.17 0.54
N ASP A 91 7.89 1.05 1.18
CA ASP A 91 7.17 -0.06 0.56
C ASP A 91 5.76 0.35 0.11
N CYS A 92 5.07 1.16 0.92
CA CYS A 92 3.78 1.75 0.57
C CYS A 92 3.89 2.72 -0.61
N ALA A 93 4.85 3.66 -0.57
CA ALA A 93 5.01 4.66 -1.61
C ALA A 93 5.37 4.02 -2.96
N LYS A 94 6.32 3.07 -2.97
CA LYS A 94 6.71 2.33 -4.17
C LYS A 94 5.53 1.56 -4.77
N ALA A 95 4.74 0.90 -3.92
CA ALA A 95 3.60 0.11 -4.38
C ALA A 95 2.47 0.96 -4.97
N ASN A 96 2.40 2.26 -4.65
CA ASN A 96 1.31 3.14 -5.06
C ASN A 96 1.76 4.32 -5.92
N VAL A 97 3.02 4.37 -6.36
CA VAL A 97 3.58 5.45 -7.19
C VAL A 97 2.77 5.73 -8.45
N SER A 98 2.26 4.69 -9.11
CA SER A 98 1.47 4.79 -10.33
C SER A 98 0.09 5.43 -10.13
N LYS A 99 -0.38 5.53 -8.88
CA LYS A 99 -1.66 6.16 -8.51
C LYS A 99 -1.54 7.67 -8.25
N GLY A 100 -0.34 8.23 -8.37
CA GLY A 100 -0.05 9.64 -8.15
C GLY A 100 0.17 10.01 -6.67
N VAL A 101 0.76 11.19 -6.44
CA VAL A 101 1.22 11.66 -5.13
C VAL A 101 0.10 11.78 -4.10
N ALA A 102 -1.08 12.28 -4.49
CA ALA A 102 -2.20 12.44 -3.57
C ALA A 102 -2.69 11.08 -3.03
N THR A 103 -2.88 10.11 -3.93
CA THR A 103 -3.29 8.76 -3.54
C THR A 103 -2.22 8.06 -2.72
N ALA A 104 -0.93 8.20 -3.09
CA ALA A 104 0.17 7.61 -2.35
C ALA A 104 0.24 8.18 -0.92
N ALA A 105 0.19 9.51 -0.77
CA ALA A 105 0.19 10.18 0.54
C ALA A 105 -0.96 9.69 1.42
N GLN A 106 -2.18 9.67 0.88
CA GLN A 106 -3.36 9.17 1.58
C GLN A 106 -3.18 7.73 2.04
N LEU A 107 -2.77 6.83 1.14
CA LEU A 107 -2.60 5.40 1.44
C LEU A 107 -1.48 5.12 2.44
N CYS A 108 -0.45 5.97 2.47
CA CYS A 108 0.63 5.88 3.44
C CYS A 108 0.32 6.62 4.76
N GLY A 109 -0.93 7.06 4.95
CA GLY A 109 -1.44 7.57 6.24
C GLY A 109 -1.18 9.05 6.48
N PHE A 110 -0.92 9.84 5.42
CA PHE A 110 -0.72 11.30 5.50
C PHE A 110 -1.98 12.10 5.18
N ALA A 111 -3.13 11.43 4.98
CA ALA A 111 -4.37 12.07 4.55
C ALA A 111 -4.14 12.94 3.30
N SER A 112 -4.39 14.25 3.37
CA SER A 112 -4.14 15.22 2.30
C SER A 112 -2.86 16.05 2.49
N ASP A 113 -2.05 15.76 3.50
CA ASP A 113 -0.82 16.51 3.82
C ASP A 113 0.36 16.05 2.93
N LEU A 114 0.41 16.61 1.73
CA LEU A 114 1.43 16.26 0.74
C LEU A 114 2.82 16.74 1.12
N ASP A 115 2.92 17.88 1.81
CA ASP A 115 4.20 18.46 2.20
C ASP A 115 4.87 17.59 3.28
N ARG A 116 4.10 17.16 4.28
CA ARG A 116 4.57 16.21 5.29
C ARG A 116 4.90 14.85 4.68
N PHE A 117 4.10 14.37 3.73
CA PHE A 117 4.41 13.12 3.00
C PHE A 117 5.74 13.21 2.24
N ARG A 118 5.94 14.27 1.44
CA ARG A 118 7.16 14.46 0.65
C ARG A 118 8.39 14.61 1.53
N THR A 119 8.26 15.35 2.63
CA THR A 119 9.34 15.54 3.60
C THR A 119 9.72 14.19 4.22
N ALA A 120 8.74 13.47 4.78
CA ALA A 120 8.99 12.16 5.38
C ALA A 120 9.55 11.15 4.37
N LEU A 121 9.05 11.14 3.14
CA LEU A 121 9.53 10.24 2.09
C LEU A 121 10.98 10.57 1.71
N LYS A 122 11.30 11.85 1.50
CA LYS A 122 12.64 12.31 1.16
C LYS A 122 13.63 11.99 2.28
N ASP A 123 13.27 12.27 3.52
CA ASP A 123 14.12 12.04 4.69
C ASP A 123 14.37 10.53 4.86
N THR A 124 13.33 9.71 4.78
CA THR A 124 13.46 8.25 4.86
C THR A 124 14.32 7.68 3.73
N MET A 125 14.18 8.18 2.50
CA MET A 125 15.04 7.78 1.39
C MET A 125 16.51 8.12 1.65
N ALA A 126 16.79 9.31 2.18
CA ALA A 126 18.15 9.74 2.49
C ALA A 126 18.76 8.93 3.65
N GLU A 127 18.01 8.72 4.73
CA GLU A 127 18.43 7.91 5.89
C GLU A 127 18.76 6.46 5.51
N MET A 128 18.00 5.89 4.56
CA MET A 128 18.17 4.51 4.11
C MET A 128 19.10 4.35 2.90
N GLY A 129 19.64 5.45 2.35
CA GLY A 129 20.49 5.42 1.15
C GLY A 129 19.76 4.90 -0.09
N ILE A 130 18.47 5.22 -0.25
CA ILE A 130 17.64 4.75 -1.36
C ILE A 130 17.68 5.75 -2.51
N GLU A 131 18.23 5.31 -3.64
CA GLU A 131 18.16 6.00 -4.93
C GLU A 131 17.12 5.30 -5.81
N ASP A 132 15.89 5.83 -5.85
CA ASP A 132 14.77 5.26 -6.60
C ASP A 132 14.04 6.34 -7.42
N GLU A 133 14.19 6.28 -8.76
CA GLU A 133 13.58 7.26 -9.68
C GLU A 133 12.06 7.31 -9.59
N SER A 134 11.41 6.19 -9.26
CA SER A 134 9.95 6.16 -9.14
C SER A 134 9.49 6.96 -7.92
N LEU A 135 10.19 6.83 -6.80
CA LEU A 135 9.92 7.63 -5.61
C LEU A 135 10.27 9.11 -5.81
N GLN A 136 11.34 9.43 -6.56
CA GLN A 136 11.68 10.82 -6.89
C GLN A 136 10.58 11.52 -7.70
N LYS A 137 9.81 10.79 -8.51
CA LYS A 137 8.62 11.36 -9.19
C LYS A 137 7.58 11.85 -8.19
N LEU A 138 7.38 11.16 -7.06
CA LEU A 138 6.43 11.60 -6.02
C LEU A 138 6.89 12.89 -5.31
N LEU A 139 8.18 13.18 -5.29
CA LEU A 139 8.75 14.37 -4.66
C LEU A 139 8.66 15.62 -5.55
N SER A 140 8.68 15.42 -6.87
CA SER A 140 8.71 16.49 -7.88
C SER A 140 7.37 16.77 -8.57
N SER A 141 6.35 15.92 -8.33
CA SER A 141 5.00 16.07 -8.90
C SER A 141 4.17 17.16 -8.25
#